data_AF-A0A6B1EN26-F1
#
_entry.id   AF-A0A6B1EN26-F1
#
_cell.length_a   1.000
_cell.length_b   1.000
_cell.length_c   1.000
_cell.angle_alpha   90.00
_cell.angle_beta   90.00
_cell.angle_gamma   90.00
#
_symmetry.space_group_name_H-M   'P 1'
#
loop_
_entity.id
_entity.type
_entity.pdbx_description
1 polymer ?
#
loop_
_entity_poly.entity_id
_entity_poly.type
_entity_poly.pdbx_seq_one_letter_code
_entity_poly.pdbx_strand_id
1 'polypeptide(L)'
;MRRDSSVLISWRYRVIRDCGACAVRSGKAITISGVPYRPVRLAWRLQLGVQLRFVEANPAIAGKCHPSRQRAGGVFMFESMRKSAMRLVLVQAAAGAIAGAIAWPVFGRAAGIAALAGAFIGLLGSLFMIAGLLRVGSGATPGQMLAMVLVGEAAKLVVCAVGFAVCIIVFDLVFLGLLAGFVATMLGYWAGLLPAVLGEGTPPVVPAGR
;
A
#
# COMPACT_ATOMS: atom_id res chain seq x y z
N MET A 1 2.98 -21.13 -27.44
CA MET A 1 3.32 -19.75 -27.05
C MET A 1 3.84 -19.74 -25.61
N ARG A 2 5.16 -19.65 -25.43
CA ARG A 2 5.89 -19.66 -24.15
C ARG A 2 6.27 -18.21 -23.84
N ARG A 3 5.80 -17.63 -22.73
CA ARG A 3 6.21 -16.28 -22.28
C ARG A 3 7.53 -16.35 -21.53
N ASP A 4 8.49 -15.58 -22.01
CA ASP A 4 9.83 -15.41 -21.48
C ASP A 4 9.80 -14.72 -20.09
N SER A 5 10.29 -15.42 -19.07
CA SER A 5 10.39 -14.95 -17.67
C SER A 5 11.77 -14.37 -17.32
N SER A 6 12.54 -13.99 -18.32
CA SER A 6 13.96 -13.57 -18.24
C SER A 6 14.16 -12.11 -17.80
N VAL A 7 13.11 -11.28 -17.72
CA VAL A 7 13.25 -9.84 -17.43
C VAL A 7 13.18 -9.50 -15.93
N LEU A 8 12.64 -10.39 -15.08
CA LEU A 8 12.47 -10.14 -13.63
C LEU A 8 13.73 -10.37 -12.78
N ILE A 9 14.82 -10.88 -13.37
CA ILE A 9 16.07 -11.17 -12.66
C ILE A 9 17.06 -9.97 -12.71
N SER A 10 16.85 -9.02 -13.63
CA SER A 10 17.77 -7.90 -13.90
C SER A 10 17.89 -6.90 -12.73
N TRP A 11 16.79 -6.63 -12.01
CA TRP A 11 16.81 -5.66 -10.90
C TRP A 11 17.52 -6.19 -9.64
N ARG A 12 17.62 -7.51 -9.49
CA ARG A 12 18.15 -8.15 -8.27
C ARG A 12 19.67 -8.16 -8.20
N TYR A 13 20.36 -7.97 -9.33
CA TYR A 13 21.83 -7.97 -9.40
C TYR A 13 22.49 -6.61 -9.15
N ARG A 14 21.76 -5.49 -9.31
CA ARG A 14 22.40 -4.16 -9.22
C ARG A 14 22.70 -3.75 -7.77
N VAL A 15 21.81 -4.04 -6.82
CA VAL A 15 22.04 -3.78 -5.39
C VAL A 15 23.20 -4.61 -4.81
N ILE A 16 23.42 -5.82 -5.36
CA ILE A 16 24.55 -6.67 -4.96
C ILE A 16 25.88 -6.16 -5.57
N ARG A 17 25.86 -5.62 -6.80
CA ARG A 17 27.08 -5.05 -7.42
C ARG A 17 27.61 -3.82 -6.69
N ASP A 18 26.75 -2.94 -6.19
CA ASP A 18 27.23 -1.72 -5.51
C ASP A 18 27.84 -2.02 -4.13
N CYS A 19 27.38 -3.07 -3.45
CA CYS A 19 28.05 -3.58 -2.25
C CYS A 19 29.36 -4.33 -2.60
N GLY A 20 29.37 -5.07 -3.70
CA GLY A 20 30.59 -5.73 -4.21
C GLY A 20 31.69 -4.74 -4.63
N ALA A 21 31.33 -3.62 -5.24
CA ALA A 21 32.28 -2.58 -5.65
C ALA A 21 32.97 -1.90 -4.45
N CYS A 22 32.29 -1.75 -3.31
CA CYS A 22 32.92 -1.25 -2.08
C CYS A 22 33.85 -2.29 -1.43
N ALA A 23 33.54 -3.59 -1.54
CA ALA A 23 34.40 -4.64 -0.99
C ALA A 23 35.71 -4.80 -1.78
N VAL A 24 35.65 -4.69 -3.12
CA VAL A 24 36.81 -4.82 -4.02
C VAL A 24 37.84 -3.69 -3.81
N ARG A 25 37.41 -2.49 -3.38
CA ARG A 25 38.35 -1.38 -3.08
C ARG A 25 39.09 -1.56 -1.73
N SER A 26 38.73 -2.55 -0.91
CA SER A 26 39.32 -2.79 0.41
C SER A 26 40.31 -3.96 0.50
N GLY A 27 40.59 -4.65 -0.63
CA GLY A 27 41.59 -5.73 -0.67
C GLY A 27 41.29 -6.97 0.18
N LYS A 28 40.08 -7.11 0.74
CA LYS A 28 39.68 -8.29 1.52
C LYS A 28 38.84 -9.24 0.68
N ALA A 29 39.41 -10.40 0.37
CA ALA A 29 38.68 -11.53 -0.19
C ALA A 29 37.64 -12.04 0.81
N ILE A 30 36.37 -12.03 0.42
CA ILE A 30 35.30 -12.64 1.19
C ILE A 30 35.05 -14.03 0.60
N THR A 31 35.55 -15.06 1.28
CA THR A 31 35.21 -16.46 1.00
C THR A 31 33.80 -16.72 1.53
N ILE A 32 32.82 -16.91 0.64
CA ILE A 32 31.45 -17.27 1.02
C ILE A 32 31.41 -18.79 1.22
N SER A 33 31.51 -19.25 2.47
CA SER A 33 31.36 -20.66 2.82
C SER A 33 29.89 -21.09 2.82
N GLY A 34 29.57 -22.05 1.95
CA GLY A 34 28.96 -23.33 2.33
C GLY A 34 27.73 -23.42 3.24
N VAL A 35 26.74 -22.52 3.19
CA VAL A 35 25.44 -22.77 3.87
C VAL A 35 24.37 -23.23 2.86
N PRO A 36 23.87 -24.48 2.94
CA PRO A 36 22.79 -24.94 2.08
C PRO A 36 21.48 -24.21 2.40
N TYR A 37 20.91 -23.59 1.37
CA TYR A 37 19.64 -22.87 1.41
C TYR A 37 18.51 -23.87 1.74
N ARG A 38 17.91 -23.78 2.93
CA ARG A 38 16.67 -24.52 3.27
C ARG A 38 15.46 -23.62 2.97
N PRO A 39 14.70 -23.86 1.88
CA PRO A 39 13.45 -23.16 1.68
C PRO A 39 12.44 -23.65 2.71
N VAL A 40 12.10 -22.81 3.69
CA VAL A 40 10.94 -23.06 4.56
C VAL A 40 9.68 -22.90 3.71
N ARG A 41 9.15 -24.01 3.19
CA ARG A 41 7.85 -24.06 2.53
C ARG A 41 6.77 -24.08 3.62
N LEU A 42 6.40 -22.93 4.16
CA LEU A 42 5.09 -22.82 4.80
C LEU A 42 4.04 -22.70 3.68
N ALA A 43 3.39 -23.83 3.40
CA ALA A 43 2.28 -23.91 2.46
C ALA A 43 1.01 -23.38 3.12
N TRP A 44 0.71 -22.10 2.89
CA TRP A 44 -0.66 -21.59 2.96
C TRP A 44 -1.05 -21.08 1.56
N ARG A 45 -1.82 -21.89 0.85
CA ARG A 45 -2.57 -21.49 -0.34
C ARG A 45 -3.84 -20.80 0.15
N LEU A 46 -3.84 -19.47 0.21
CA LEU A 46 -5.06 -18.68 0.28
C LEU A 46 -5.04 -17.58 -0.80
N GLN A 47 -5.83 -17.85 -1.84
CA GLN A 47 -6.68 -16.97 -2.66
C GLN A 47 -6.17 -15.66 -3.30
N LEU A 48 -4.94 -15.17 -3.08
CA LEU A 48 -4.41 -14.02 -3.80
C LEU A 48 -3.06 -14.40 -4.39
N GLY A 49 -2.98 -14.53 -5.71
CA GLY A 49 -1.81 -15.02 -6.46
C GLY A 49 -0.54 -14.14 -6.41
N VAL A 50 -0.23 -13.54 -5.26
CA VAL A 50 0.97 -12.73 -5.02
C VAL A 50 1.91 -13.53 -4.12
N GLN A 51 2.92 -14.16 -4.74
CA GLN A 51 4.04 -14.79 -4.05
C GLN A 51 4.96 -13.71 -3.44
N LEU A 52 4.65 -13.23 -2.24
CA LEU A 52 5.59 -12.43 -1.46
C LEU A 52 6.69 -13.37 -0.91
N ARG A 53 7.74 -13.59 -1.70
CA ARG A 53 8.98 -14.19 -1.20
C ARG A 53 9.71 -13.18 -0.34
N PHE A 54 9.54 -13.27 0.98
CA PHE A 54 10.36 -12.55 1.94
C PHE A 54 11.78 -13.14 1.91
N VAL A 55 12.76 -12.29 1.57
CA VAL A 55 14.18 -12.60 1.75
C VAL A 55 14.58 -11.99 3.08
N GLU A 56 14.98 -12.85 4.01
CA GLU A 56 15.56 -12.45 5.29
C GLU A 56 16.95 -11.88 5.04
N ALA A 57 17.12 -10.58 5.31
CA ALA A 57 18.41 -9.91 5.13
C ALA A 57 19.35 -10.30 6.28
N ASN A 58 20.54 -10.79 5.92
CA ASN A 58 21.58 -11.16 6.88
C ASN A 58 22.06 -9.93 7.67
N PRO A 59 21.89 -9.87 9.01
CA PRO A 59 22.25 -8.71 9.81
C PRO A 59 23.76 -8.43 9.84
N ALA A 60 24.60 -9.40 9.47
CA ALA A 60 26.05 -9.23 9.45
C ALA A 60 26.56 -8.21 8.40
N ILE A 61 25.73 -7.82 7.43
CA ILE A 61 26.11 -6.86 6.36
C ILE A 61 25.64 -5.43 6.70
N ALA A 62 24.76 -5.26 7.70
CA ALA A 62 24.15 -3.98 8.03
C ALA A 62 25.11 -2.98 8.73
N GLY A 63 26.23 -3.45 9.29
CA GLY A 63 27.14 -2.63 10.11
C GLY A 63 28.08 -1.68 9.35
N LYS A 64 28.05 -1.64 8.01
CA LYS A 64 28.99 -0.83 7.20
C LYS A 64 28.33 0.15 6.23
N CYS A 65 27.04 0.42 6.36
CA CYS A 65 26.37 1.47 5.59
C CYS A 65 26.43 2.82 6.32
N HIS A 66 27.03 3.82 5.67
CA HIS A 66 27.18 5.18 6.18
C HIS A 66 25.82 5.80 6.61
N PRO A 67 25.71 6.43 7.80
CA PRO A 67 24.45 6.96 8.33
C PRO A 67 23.84 8.09 7.47
N SER A 68 24.65 8.77 6.65
CA SER A 68 24.19 9.80 5.71
C SER A 68 23.34 9.24 4.56
N ARG A 69 23.54 7.98 4.15
CA ARG A 69 22.75 7.34 3.07
C ARG A 69 21.39 6.83 3.54
N GLN A 70 21.26 6.46 4.81
CA GLN A 70 19.99 5.99 5.40
C GLN A 70 18.97 7.12 5.58
N ARG A 71 19.41 8.35 5.91
CA ARG A 71 18.51 9.51 6.03
C ARG A 71 17.90 9.92 4.68
N ALA A 72 18.67 9.91 3.60
CA ALA A 72 18.19 10.28 2.27
C ALA A 72 17.14 9.29 1.72
N GLY A 73 17.31 7.99 1.98
CA GLY A 73 16.34 6.95 1.58
C GLY A 73 15.00 7.07 2.29
N GLY A 74 15.00 7.44 3.58
CA GLY A 74 13.77 7.65 4.35
C GLY A 74 12.89 8.77 3.77
N VAL A 75 13.49 9.93 3.45
CA VAL A 75 12.75 11.10 2.94
C VAL A 75 12.10 10.82 1.58
N PHE A 76 12.78 10.08 0.69
CA PHE A 76 12.23 9.72 -0.62
C PHE A 76 11.06 8.71 -0.52
N MET A 77 11.14 7.77 0.42
CA MET A 77 10.08 6.76 0.64
C MET A 77 8.81 7.39 1.19
N PHE A 78 8.91 8.31 2.16
CA PHE A 78 7.75 9.01 2.72
C PHE A 78 7.02 9.86 1.67
N GLU A 79 7.75 10.55 0.79
CA GLU A 79 7.13 11.40 -0.24
C GLU A 79 6.36 10.58 -1.30
N SER A 80 6.89 9.41 -1.69
CA SER A 80 6.21 8.50 -2.62
C SER A 80 4.97 7.82 -2.02
N MET A 81 5.03 7.44 -0.73
CA MET A 81 3.86 6.95 0.01
C MET A 81 2.78 8.03 0.14
N ARG A 82 3.18 9.27 0.44
CA ARG A 82 2.26 10.41 0.56
C ARG A 82 1.56 10.72 -0.75
N LYS A 83 2.29 10.76 -1.88
CA LYS A 83 1.68 10.98 -3.21
C LYS A 83 0.69 9.88 -3.58
N SER A 84 1.02 8.62 -3.30
CA SER A 84 0.13 7.49 -3.54
C SER A 84 -1.13 7.56 -2.66
N ALA A 85 -0.97 7.86 -1.37
CA ALA A 85 -2.08 8.03 -0.44
C ALA A 85 -3.01 9.18 -0.86
N MET A 86 -2.46 10.33 -1.24
CA MET A 86 -3.24 11.47 -1.72
C MET A 86 -4.00 11.16 -3.01
N ARG A 87 -3.38 10.45 -3.96
CA ARG A 87 -4.06 10.01 -5.18
C ARG A 87 -5.26 9.13 -4.86
N LEU A 88 -5.09 8.19 -3.94
CA LEU A 88 -6.16 7.27 -3.54
C LEU A 88 -7.34 8.03 -2.91
N VAL A 89 -7.04 8.94 -1.98
CA VAL A 89 -8.07 9.80 -1.34
C VAL A 89 -8.79 10.67 -2.38
N LEU A 90 -8.07 11.23 -3.36
CA LEU A 90 -8.67 12.04 -4.42
C LEU A 90 -9.60 11.23 -5.32
N VAL A 91 -9.21 10.01 -5.73
CA VAL A 91 -10.06 9.15 -6.56
C VAL A 91 -11.31 8.72 -5.80
N GLN A 92 -11.20 8.40 -4.50
CA GLN A 92 -12.36 8.09 -3.66
C GLN A 92 -13.29 9.30 -3.52
N ALA A 93 -12.74 10.48 -3.24
CA ALA A 93 -13.53 11.71 -3.13
C ALA A 93 -14.25 12.04 -4.43
N ALA A 94 -13.58 11.90 -5.58
CA ALA A 94 -14.19 12.08 -6.88
C ALA A 94 -15.33 11.07 -7.12
N ALA A 95 -15.11 9.78 -6.84
CA ALA A 95 -16.14 8.76 -7.00
C ALA A 95 -17.37 9.02 -6.11
N GLY A 96 -17.15 9.43 -4.86
CA GLY A 96 -18.21 9.83 -3.94
C GLY A 96 -18.99 11.07 -4.40
N ALA A 97 -18.28 12.09 -4.88
CA ALA A 97 -18.89 13.30 -5.42
C ALA A 97 -19.74 13.01 -6.66
N ILE A 98 -19.26 12.14 -7.56
CA ILE A 98 -20.00 11.68 -8.74
C ILE A 98 -21.28 10.94 -8.32
N ALA A 99 -21.18 10.04 -7.35
CA ALA A 99 -22.35 9.31 -6.84
C ALA A 99 -23.40 10.26 -6.25
N GLY A 100 -22.98 11.26 -5.46
CA GLY A 100 -23.88 12.29 -4.94
C GLY A 100 -24.50 13.16 -6.04
N ALA A 101 -23.70 13.57 -7.02
CA ALA A 101 -24.13 14.38 -8.16
C ALA A 101 -25.14 13.65 -9.06
N ILE A 102 -25.04 12.32 -9.19
CA ILE A 102 -26.01 11.49 -9.91
C ILE A 102 -27.26 11.25 -9.05
N ALA A 103 -27.08 10.98 -7.76
CA ALA A 103 -28.20 10.64 -6.88
C ALA A 103 -29.16 11.83 -6.65
N TRP A 104 -28.63 13.06 -6.58
CA TRP A 104 -29.43 14.26 -6.34
C TRP A 104 -30.52 14.50 -7.41
N PRO A 105 -30.23 14.57 -8.72
CA PRO A 105 -31.26 14.79 -9.75
C PRO A 105 -32.18 13.58 -9.96
N VAL A 106 -31.71 12.35 -9.72
CA VAL A 106 -32.49 11.13 -10.01
C VAL A 106 -33.44 10.76 -8.88
N PHE A 107 -32.99 10.86 -7.63
CA PHE A 107 -33.73 10.40 -6.45
C PHE A 107 -34.05 11.53 -5.46
N GLY A 108 -33.69 12.77 -5.79
CA GLY A 108 -33.96 13.95 -5.00
C GLY A 108 -32.83 14.33 -4.04
N ARG A 109 -32.98 15.51 -3.43
CA ARG A 109 -31.97 16.15 -2.57
C ARG A 109 -31.55 15.27 -1.38
N ALA A 110 -32.51 14.62 -0.73
CA ALA A 110 -32.25 13.76 0.42
C ALA A 110 -31.32 12.58 0.07
N ALA A 111 -31.56 11.93 -1.08
CA ALA A 111 -30.72 10.84 -1.57
C ALA A 111 -29.31 11.31 -1.97
N GLY A 112 -29.20 12.49 -2.58
CA GLY A 112 -27.91 13.12 -2.88
C GLY A 112 -27.07 13.40 -1.64
N ILE A 113 -27.68 14.00 -0.60
CA ILE A 113 -27.00 14.27 0.68
C ILE A 113 -26.60 12.97 1.37
N ALA A 114 -27.51 11.97 1.39
CA ALA A 114 -27.22 10.65 1.94
C ALA A 114 -26.03 9.98 1.21
N ALA A 115 -25.97 10.06 -0.12
CA ALA A 115 -24.84 9.54 -0.89
C ALA A 115 -23.51 10.26 -0.58
N LEU A 116 -23.53 11.58 -0.44
CA LEU A 116 -22.33 12.32 -0.04
C LEU A 116 -21.88 11.94 1.39
N ALA A 117 -22.80 11.77 2.33
CA ALA A 117 -22.49 11.30 3.68
C ALA A 117 -21.91 9.88 3.68
N GLY A 118 -22.49 8.97 2.89
CA GLY A 118 -21.98 7.60 2.71
C GLY A 118 -20.57 7.57 2.14
N ALA A 119 -20.30 8.42 1.15
CA ALA A 119 -18.97 8.59 0.60
C ALA A 119 -17.98 9.14 1.64
N PHE A 120 -18.40 10.12 2.44
CA PHE A 120 -17.58 10.66 3.51
C PHE A 120 -17.19 9.61 4.56
N ILE A 121 -18.10 8.71 4.92
CA ILE A 121 -17.82 7.57 5.81
C ILE A 121 -16.73 6.66 5.21
N GLY A 122 -16.83 6.32 3.91
CA GLY A 122 -15.83 5.48 3.23
C GLY A 122 -14.44 6.13 3.15
N LEU A 123 -14.39 7.44 2.94
CA LEU A 123 -13.17 8.25 3.01
C LEU A 123 -12.55 8.24 4.40
N LEU A 124 -13.34 8.46 5.45
CA LEU A 124 -12.88 8.41 6.84
C LEU A 124 -12.25 7.08 7.19
N GLY A 125 -12.89 5.97 6.80
CA GLY A 125 -12.33 4.63 7.01
C GLY A 125 -10.98 4.43 6.33
N SER A 126 -10.80 5.01 5.14
CA SER A 126 -9.54 4.94 4.39
C SER A 126 -8.44 5.80 5.01
N LEU A 127 -8.78 7.01 5.48
CA LEU A 127 -7.86 7.89 6.20
C LEU A 127 -7.40 7.29 7.53
N PHE A 128 -8.30 6.64 8.26
CA PHE A 128 -7.98 5.99 9.53
C PHE A 128 -6.93 4.87 9.33
N MET A 129 -7.08 4.07 8.27
CA MET A 129 -6.13 3.03 7.93
C MET A 129 -4.75 3.61 7.54
N ILE A 130 -4.72 4.67 6.73
CA ILE A 130 -3.47 5.36 6.35
C ILE A 130 -2.77 5.93 7.60
N ALA A 131 -3.51 6.57 8.49
CA ALA A 131 -2.98 7.10 9.74
C ALA A 131 -2.41 6.00 10.65
N GLY A 132 -3.05 4.83 10.69
CA GLY A 132 -2.53 3.65 11.39
C GLY A 132 -1.24 3.11 10.78
N LEU A 133 -1.18 3.00 9.45
CA LEU A 133 0.00 2.51 8.73
C LEU A 133 1.21 3.44 8.91
N LEU A 134 1.01 4.75 8.88
CA LEU A 134 2.07 5.75 9.06
C LEU A 134 2.68 5.74 10.47
N ARG A 135 1.99 5.17 11.47
CA ARG A 135 2.50 5.04 12.84
C ARG A 135 3.42 3.83 13.04
N VAL A 136 3.45 2.87 12.11
CA VAL A 136 4.27 1.67 12.23
C VAL A 136 5.70 2.00 11.80
N GLY A 137 6.64 1.91 12.75
CA GLY A 137 8.07 2.12 12.48
C GLY A 137 8.68 1.06 11.56
N SER A 138 9.77 1.41 10.86
CA SER A 138 10.46 0.59 9.87
C SER A 138 11.10 -0.72 10.40
N GLY A 139 10.98 -1.00 11.70
CA GLY A 139 11.51 -2.20 12.36
C GLY A 139 10.47 -3.25 12.75
N ALA A 140 9.21 -3.11 12.30
CA ALA A 140 8.15 -4.05 12.67
C ALA A 140 8.40 -5.45 12.08
N THR A 141 8.21 -6.48 12.91
CA THR A 141 8.28 -7.88 12.46
C THR A 141 7.10 -8.22 11.54
N PRO A 142 7.23 -9.22 10.65
CA PRO A 142 6.15 -9.61 9.73
C PRO A 142 4.83 -9.95 10.43
N GLY A 143 4.90 -10.60 11.61
CA GLY A 143 3.72 -10.92 12.42
C GLY A 143 3.04 -9.66 12.99
N GLN A 144 3.83 -8.68 13.44
CA GLN A 144 3.31 -7.39 13.90
C GLN A 144 2.67 -6.59 12.76
N MET A 145 3.26 -6.61 11.56
CA MET A 145 2.65 -5.98 10.39
C MET A 145 1.28 -6.58 10.05
N LEU A 146 1.17 -7.92 10.06
CA LEU A 146 -0.10 -8.59 9.80
C LEU A 146 -1.16 -8.27 10.86
N ALA A 147 -0.79 -8.32 12.14
CA ALA A 147 -1.69 -7.96 13.23
C ALA A 147 -2.19 -6.51 13.10
N MET A 148 -1.31 -5.57 12.75
CA MET A 148 -1.68 -4.16 12.56
C MET A 148 -2.62 -3.95 11.37
N VAL A 149 -2.45 -4.69 10.28
CA VAL A 149 -3.39 -4.66 9.15
C VAL A 149 -4.77 -5.16 9.58
N LEU A 150 -4.82 -6.29 10.29
CA LEU A 150 -6.08 -6.85 10.82
C LEU A 150 -6.79 -5.89 11.79
N VAL A 151 -6.05 -5.29 12.73
CA VAL A 151 -6.58 -4.29 13.66
C VAL A 151 -7.04 -3.05 12.91
N GLY A 152 -6.30 -2.62 11.89
CA GLY A 152 -6.67 -1.50 11.02
C GLY A 152 -7.98 -1.74 10.27
N GLU A 153 -8.15 -2.93 9.68
CA GLU A 153 -9.38 -3.32 8.99
C GLU A 153 -10.56 -3.43 9.97
N ALA A 154 -10.35 -4.04 11.14
CA ALA A 154 -11.39 -4.12 12.16
C ALA A 154 -11.83 -2.72 12.65
N ALA A 155 -10.87 -1.84 12.93
CA ALA A 155 -11.15 -0.47 13.34
C ALA A 155 -11.89 0.31 12.24
N LYS A 156 -11.51 0.12 10.98
CA LYS A 156 -12.21 0.71 9.83
C LYS A 156 -13.67 0.25 9.76
N LEU A 157 -13.94 -1.04 9.96
CA LEU A 157 -15.31 -1.56 9.99
C LEU A 157 -16.13 -0.95 11.13
N VAL A 158 -15.54 -0.79 12.31
CA VAL A 158 -16.19 -0.13 13.46
C VAL A 158 -16.50 1.34 13.15
N VAL A 159 -15.54 2.09 12.59
CA VAL A 159 -15.76 3.49 12.18
C VAL A 159 -16.87 3.60 11.14
N CYS A 160 -16.91 2.70 10.15
CA CYS A 160 -17.99 2.65 9.18
C CYS A 160 -19.33 2.36 9.85
N ALA A 161 -19.42 1.32 10.68
CA ALA A 161 -20.65 0.94 11.36
C ALA A 161 -21.21 2.07 12.24
N VAL A 162 -20.35 2.73 13.01
CA VAL A 162 -20.73 3.90 13.83
C VAL A 162 -21.16 5.07 12.94
N GLY A 163 -20.43 5.35 11.85
CA GLY A 163 -20.80 6.40 10.90
C GLY A 163 -22.18 6.18 10.27
N PHE A 164 -22.46 4.96 9.84
CA PHE A 164 -23.78 4.57 9.34
C PHE A 164 -24.87 4.73 10.40
N ALA A 165 -24.63 4.21 11.61
CA ALA A 165 -25.58 4.32 12.71
C ALA A 165 -25.90 5.78 13.04
N VAL A 166 -24.90 6.65 13.13
CA VAL A 166 -25.09 8.09 13.37
C VAL A 166 -25.90 8.73 12.23
N CYS A 167 -25.55 8.47 10.97
CA CYS A 167 -26.28 9.03 9.83
C CYS A 167 -27.75 8.60 9.75
N ILE A 168 -28.06 7.36 10.15
CA ILE A 168 -29.43 6.84 10.11
C ILE A 168 -30.23 7.32 11.33
N ILE A 169 -29.66 7.20 12.54
CA ILE A 169 -30.39 7.45 13.78
C ILE A 169 -30.51 8.95 14.09
N VAL A 170 -29.45 9.72 13.84
CA VAL A 170 -29.38 11.14 14.23
C VAL A 170 -29.83 12.05 13.09
N PHE A 171 -29.46 11.72 11.86
CA PHE A 171 -29.71 12.57 10.69
C PHE A 171 -30.85 12.08 9.79
N ASP A 172 -31.48 10.94 10.11
CA ASP A 172 -32.59 10.33 9.36
C ASP A 172 -32.32 10.25 7.84
N LEU A 173 -31.07 9.93 7.48
CA LEU A 173 -30.65 9.86 6.08
C LEU A 173 -31.11 8.56 5.43
N VAL A 174 -31.49 8.65 4.16
CA VAL A 174 -31.95 7.50 3.36
C VAL A 174 -30.83 6.45 3.26
N PHE A 175 -31.06 5.28 3.84
CA PHE A 175 -30.09 4.18 3.90
C PHE A 175 -29.50 3.80 2.54
N LEU A 176 -30.35 3.69 1.51
CA LEU A 176 -29.93 3.36 0.14
C LEU A 176 -28.97 4.41 -0.44
N GLY A 177 -29.19 5.70 -0.15
CA GLY A 177 -28.30 6.77 -0.56
C GLY A 177 -26.93 6.63 0.12
N LEU A 178 -26.92 6.47 1.45
CA LEU A 178 -25.70 6.22 2.22
C LEU A 178 -24.90 5.03 1.67
N LEU A 179 -25.58 3.90 1.45
CA LEU A 179 -24.94 2.69 0.95
C LEU A 179 -24.35 2.90 -0.46
N ALA A 180 -25.08 3.57 -1.36
CA ALA A 180 -24.61 3.86 -2.72
C ALA A 180 -23.34 4.72 -2.72
N GLY A 181 -23.32 5.78 -1.91
CA GLY A 181 -22.14 6.63 -1.75
C GLY A 181 -20.94 5.88 -1.18
N PHE A 182 -21.17 5.04 -0.16
CA PHE A 182 -20.14 4.19 0.42
C PHE A 182 -19.56 3.21 -0.62
N VAL A 183 -20.41 2.49 -1.36
CA VAL A 183 -19.97 1.57 -2.41
C VAL A 183 -19.20 2.30 -3.50
N ALA A 184 -19.61 3.50 -3.90
CA ALA A 184 -18.89 4.29 -4.89
C ALA A 184 -17.46 4.62 -4.44
N THR A 185 -17.25 4.98 -3.16
CA THR A 185 -15.89 5.18 -2.62
C THR A 185 -15.09 3.89 -2.50
N MET A 186 -15.77 2.76 -2.25
CA MET A 186 -15.15 1.43 -2.27
C MET A 186 -14.65 1.07 -3.69
N LEU A 187 -15.44 1.38 -4.73
CA LEU A 187 -15.00 1.24 -6.12
C LEU A 187 -13.86 2.22 -6.47
N GLY A 188 -13.94 3.45 -5.97
CA GLY A 188 -12.88 4.46 -6.13
C GLY A 188 -11.55 4.01 -5.52
N TYR A 189 -11.57 3.29 -4.39
CA TYR A 189 -10.38 2.67 -3.82
C TYR A 189 -9.71 1.70 -4.81
N TRP A 190 -10.49 0.78 -5.38
CA TRP A 190 -9.97 -0.20 -6.35
C TRP A 190 -9.42 0.46 -7.61
N ALA A 191 -10.13 1.48 -8.12
CA ALA A 191 -9.67 2.27 -9.25
C ALA A 191 -8.36 3.01 -8.95
N GLY A 192 -8.21 3.55 -7.73
CA GLY A 192 -6.97 4.19 -7.29
C GLY A 192 -5.80 3.22 -7.12
N LEU A 193 -6.08 1.95 -6.78
CA LEU A 193 -5.08 0.91 -6.59
C LEU A 193 -4.61 0.26 -7.90
N LEU A 194 -5.45 0.29 -8.95
CA LEU A 194 -5.17 -0.35 -10.24
C LEU A 194 -3.79 0.01 -10.84
N PRO A 195 -3.39 1.29 -10.93
CA PRO A 195 -2.10 1.68 -11.51
C PRO A 195 -0.89 1.11 -10.75
N ALA A 196 -1.02 0.99 -9.43
CA ALA A 196 0.03 0.40 -8.59
C ALA A 196 0.14 -1.12 -8.81
N VAL A 197 -0.99 -1.80 -9.05
CA VAL A 197 -1.04 -3.24 -9.35
C VAL A 197 -0.59 -3.54 -10.78
N LEU A 198 -0.95 -2.69 -11.74
CA LEU A 198 -0.66 -2.87 -13.16
C LEU A 198 0.78 -2.49 -13.55
N GLY A 199 1.57 -1.92 -12.64
CA GLY A 199 3.01 -1.73 -12.83
C GLY A 199 3.38 -0.47 -13.62
N GLU A 200 2.50 0.52 -13.72
CA GLU A 200 2.84 1.83 -14.34
C GLU A 200 3.82 2.67 -13.49
N GLY A 201 4.22 2.18 -12.32
CA GLY A 201 5.24 2.78 -11.46
C GLY A 201 6.65 2.33 -11.80
N THR A 202 7.06 2.28 -13.08
CA THR A 202 8.50 2.11 -13.39
C THR A 202 9.23 3.31 -12.78
N PRO A 203 10.11 3.11 -11.78
CA PRO A 203 10.89 4.20 -11.25
C PRO A 203 11.70 4.79 -12.41
N PRO A 204 11.90 6.12 -12.46
CA PRO A 204 12.71 6.73 -13.50
C PRO A 204 14.04 5.99 -13.57
N VAL A 205 14.35 5.47 -14.76
CA VAL A 205 15.64 4.84 -15.03
C VAL A 205 16.67 5.93 -14.78
N VAL A 206 17.33 5.89 -13.63
CA VAL A 206 18.47 6.78 -13.37
C VAL A 206 19.48 6.41 -14.46
N PRO A 207 19.80 7.33 -15.40
CA PRO A 207 20.81 7.04 -16.39
C PRO A 207 22.08 6.71 -15.63
N ALA A 208 22.64 5.52 -15.91
CA ALA A 208 23.93 5.15 -15.37
C ALA A 208 24.91 6.22 -15.86
N GLY A 209 25.31 7.13 -14.97
CA GLY A 209 26.29 8.16 -15.27
C GLY A 209 27.54 7.50 -15.86
N ARG A 210 27.99 8.04 -16.99
CA ARG A 210 29.27 7.70 -17.61
C ARG A 210 30.43 8.21 -16.75
#